data_AF-A0A535CP33-F1
#
_entry.id   AF-A0A535CP33-F1
#
_cell.length_a   1.000
_cell.length_b   1.000
_cell.length_c   1.000
_cell.angle_alpha   90.00
_cell.angle_beta   90.00
_cell.angle_gamma   90.00
#
_symmetry.space_group_name_H-M   'P 1'
#
loop_
_entity.id
_entity.type
_entity.pdbx_description
1 polymer ?
#
loop_
_entity_poly.entity_id
_entity_poly.type
_entity_poly.pdbx_seq_one_letter_code
_entity_poly.pdbx_strand_id
1 'polypeptide(L)'
;MRALSPEVARLRRLWDAHTRRPFPSGDDDPRVQEVALYASWLGSIVEVALRQGSLGPEHAQMLKARRAEGNQVLFRASGELGEPVRSHVARLIAIEDILSELPVQ
;
A
#
# COMPACT_ATOMS: atom_id res chain seq x y z
N MET A 1 2.56 24.26 12.73
CA MET A 1 2.55 22.99 11.95
C MET A 1 3.21 21.92 12.80
N ARG A 2 2.49 20.87 13.20
CA ARG A 2 3.09 19.74 13.91
C ARG A 2 4.15 19.13 12.99
N ALA A 3 5.38 18.92 13.46
CA ALA A 3 6.39 18.23 12.66
C ALA A 3 5.83 16.84 12.31
N LEU A 4 5.75 16.52 11.01
CA LEU A 4 5.36 15.18 10.57
C LEU A 4 6.43 14.22 11.08
N SER A 5 6.02 13.06 11.62
CA SER A 5 6.99 12.06 12.04
C SER A 5 7.85 11.61 10.84
N PRO A 6 9.09 11.13 11.07
CA PRO A 6 9.94 10.61 10.00
C PRO A 6 9.23 9.57 9.12
N GLU A 7 8.39 8.73 9.72
CA GLU A 7 7.61 7.68 9.09
C GLU A 7 6.51 8.28 8.19
N VAL A 8 5.78 9.28 8.66
CA VAL A 8 4.75 9.98 7.85
C VAL A 8 5.39 10.71 6.67
N ALA A 9 6.56 11.33 6.87
CA ALA A 9 7.31 11.96 5.78
C ALA A 9 7.83 10.93 4.76
N ARG A 10 8.27 9.75 5.22
CA ARG A 10 8.68 8.63 4.37
C ARG A 10 7.49 8.07 3.57
N LEU A 11 6.35 7.88 4.23
CA LEU A 11 5.10 7.44 3.61
C LEU A 11 4.69 8.40 2.49
N ARG A 12 4.70 9.72 2.75
CA ARG A 12 4.36 10.74 1.75
C ARG A 12 5.23 10.62 0.51
N ARG A 13 6.56 10.59 0.69
CA ARG A 13 7.51 10.49 -0.43
C ARG A 13 7.28 9.24 -1.26
N LEU A 14 7.06 8.10 -0.60
CA LEU A 14 6.85 6.83 -1.28
C LEU A 14 5.50 6.80 -2.01
N TRP A 15 4.44 7.30 -1.38
CA TRP A 15 3.11 7.42 -1.99
C TRP A 15 3.13 8.32 -3.21
N ASP A 16 3.75 9.50 -3.13
CA ASP A 16 3.87 10.43 -4.26
C ASP A 16 4.72 9.83 -5.41
N ALA A 17 5.70 8.98 -5.11
CA ALA A 17 6.45 8.25 -6.12
C ALA A 17 5.63 7.12 -6.75
N HIS A 18 4.79 6.45 -5.97
CA HIS A 18 3.90 5.38 -6.42
C HIS A 18 2.82 5.93 -7.36
N THR A 19 2.13 7.00 -6.99
CA THR A 19 1.03 7.60 -7.77
C THR A 19 1.48 8.19 -9.11
N ARG A 20 2.73 8.68 -9.20
CA ARG A 20 3.34 9.15 -10.45
C ARG A 20 3.68 8.02 -11.45
N ARG A 21 3.60 6.76 -11.03
CA ARG A 21 3.83 5.58 -11.86
C ARG A 21 2.57 4.72 -11.87
N PRO A 22 1.51 5.17 -12.59
CA PRO A 22 0.22 4.50 -12.58
C PRO A 22 0.38 3.04 -12.98
N PHE A 23 -0.39 2.19 -12.34
CA PHE A 23 -0.49 0.78 -12.69
C PHE A 23 -1.02 0.67 -14.13
N PRO A 24 -0.54 -0.28 -14.95
CA PRO A 24 -1.17 -0.58 -16.23
C PRO A 24 -2.57 -1.17 -15.99
N SER A 25 -3.54 -0.31 -15.74
CA SER A 25 -4.95 -0.64 -15.51
C SER A 25 -5.65 -0.69 -16.86
N GLY A 26 -5.71 -1.88 -17.46
CA GLY A 26 -6.45 -2.11 -18.70
C GLY A 26 -6.45 -3.55 -19.18
N ASP A 27 -5.98 -4.47 -18.33
CA ASP A 27 -5.92 -5.90 -18.63
C ASP A 27 -7.04 -6.60 -17.86
N ASP A 28 -7.80 -7.45 -18.55
CA ASP A 28 -8.86 -8.27 -17.96
C ASP A 28 -8.29 -9.47 -17.18
N ASP A 29 -6.95 -9.60 -17.11
CA ASP A 29 -6.28 -10.57 -16.27
C ASP A 29 -6.72 -10.44 -14.79
N PRO A 30 -7.35 -11.47 -14.20
CA PRO A 30 -7.79 -11.43 -12.81
C PRO A 30 -6.68 -11.09 -11.81
N ARG A 31 -5.43 -11.44 -12.11
CA ARG A 31 -4.28 -11.14 -11.25
C ARG A 31 -3.94 -9.66 -11.24
N VAL A 32 -4.11 -8.99 -12.38
CA VAL A 32 -3.97 -7.53 -12.50
C VAL A 32 -5.07 -6.84 -11.70
N GLN A 33 -6.30 -7.37 -11.77
CA GLN A 33 -7.44 -6.86 -11.00
C GLN A 33 -7.23 -7.00 -9.48
N GLU A 34 -6.70 -8.14 -9.01
CA GLU A 34 -6.36 -8.35 -7.59
C GLU A 34 -5.33 -7.33 -7.08
N VAL A 35 -4.28 -7.04 -7.88
CA VAL A 35 -3.28 -6.02 -7.54
C VAL A 35 -3.92 -4.63 -7.50
N ALA A 36 -4.79 -4.31 -8.45
CA ALA A 36 -5.50 -3.03 -8.49
C ALA A 36 -6.45 -2.85 -7.30
N LEU A 37 -7.18 -3.90 -6.91
CA LEU A 37 -8.07 -3.90 -5.75
C LEU A 37 -7.29 -3.63 -4.47
N TYR A 38 -6.17 -4.33 -4.29
CA TYR A 38 -5.30 -4.12 -3.14
C TYR A 38 -4.67 -2.72 -3.12
N ALA A 39 -4.22 -2.21 -4.27
CA ALA A 39 -3.70 -0.84 -4.38
C ALA A 39 -4.74 0.22 -3.99
N SER A 40 -6.00 0.04 -4.43
CA SER A 40 -7.12 0.93 -4.10
C SER A 40 -7.43 0.92 -2.60
N TRP A 41 -7.54 -0.27 -2.02
CA TRP A 41 -7.73 -0.44 -0.57
C TRP A 41 -6.61 0.22 0.23
N LEU A 42 -5.35 -0.09 -0.08
CA LEU A 42 -4.20 0.47 0.61
C LEU A 42 -4.16 2.00 0.48
N GLY A 43 -4.47 2.54 -0.71
CA GLY A 43 -4.54 3.97 -0.98
C GLY A 43 -5.49 4.71 -0.05
N SER A 44 -6.68 4.14 0.21
CA SER A 44 -7.64 4.74 1.15
C SER A 44 -7.07 4.90 2.58
N ILE A 45 -6.28 3.92 3.04
CA ILE A 45 -5.63 3.96 4.36
C ILE A 45 -4.52 5.00 4.36
N VAL A 46 -3.71 5.05 3.29
CA VAL A 46 -2.62 6.02 3.13
C VAL A 46 -3.13 7.44 3.19
N GLU A 47 -4.24 7.76 2.51
CA GLU A 47 -4.81 9.12 2.52
C GLU A 47 -5.21 9.58 3.92
N VAL A 48 -5.83 8.69 4.71
CA VAL A 48 -6.20 8.98 6.10
C VAL A 48 -4.95 9.12 6.97
N ALA A 49 -4.01 8.18 6.86
CA ALA A 49 -2.76 8.18 7.62
C ALA A 49 -1.92 9.45 7.36
N LEU A 50 -1.84 9.89 6.11
CA LEU A 50 -1.12 11.09 5.72
C LEU A 50 -1.80 12.38 6.17
N ARG A 51 -3.13 12.36 6.38
CA ARG A 51 -3.90 13.49 6.92
C ARG A 51 -3.76 13.60 8.43
N GLN A 52 -3.80 12.48 9.14
CA GLN A 52 -3.83 12.44 10.61
C GLN A 52 -2.45 12.26 11.25
N GLY A 53 -1.48 11.74 10.50
CA GLY A 53 -0.15 11.37 11.00
C GLY A 53 -0.14 10.09 11.85
N SER A 54 -1.19 9.27 11.75
CA SER A 54 -1.46 8.10 12.58
C SER A 54 -2.53 7.23 11.93
N LEU A 55 -2.67 5.98 12.38
CA LEU A 55 -3.74 5.09 11.98
C LEU A 55 -4.93 5.16 12.95
N GLY A 56 -6.14 5.00 12.41
CA GLY A 56 -7.30 4.64 13.22
C GLY A 56 -7.23 3.17 13.64
N PRO A 57 -7.85 2.79 14.76
CA PRO A 57 -7.80 1.42 15.29
C PRO A 57 -8.37 0.38 14.30
N GLU A 58 -9.42 0.74 13.55
CA GLU A 58 -9.99 -0.12 12.51
C GLU A 58 -8.99 -0.38 11.37
N HIS A 59 -8.34 0.66 10.84
CA HIS A 59 -7.33 0.50 9.80
C HIS A 59 -6.11 -0.30 10.28
N ALA A 60 -5.68 -0.10 11.52
CA ALA A 60 -4.61 -0.89 12.12
C ALA A 60 -4.98 -2.38 12.22
N GLN A 61 -6.22 -2.68 12.63
CA GLN A 61 -6.72 -4.05 12.70
C GLN A 61 -6.86 -4.69 11.31
N MET A 62 -7.33 -3.94 10.31
CA MET A 62 -7.40 -4.41 8.92
C MET A 62 -6.01 -4.73 8.35
N LEU A 63 -5.02 -3.84 8.55
CA LEU A 63 -3.63 -4.08 8.14
C LEU A 63 -3.07 -5.34 8.82
N LYS A 64 -3.31 -5.50 10.13
CA LYS A 64 -2.87 -6.69 10.87
C LYS A 64 -3.48 -7.98 10.31
N ALA A 65 -4.79 -7.99 10.03
CA ALA A 65 -5.47 -9.14 9.43
C ALA A 65 -4.88 -9.46 8.05
N ARG A 66 -4.70 -8.43 7.21
CA ARG A 66 -4.16 -8.62 5.86
C ARG A 66 -2.73 -9.16 5.86
N ARG A 67 -1.88 -8.68 6.78
CA ARG A 67 -0.53 -9.22 6.99
C ARG A 67 -0.55 -10.70 7.40
N ALA A 68 -1.50 -11.09 8.25
CA ALA A 68 -1.65 -12.47 8.69
C ALA A 68 -2.07 -13.41 7.54
N GLU A 69 -2.82 -12.91 6.55
CA GLU A 69 -3.16 -13.64 5.32
C GLU A 69 -1.94 -13.80 4.37
N GLY A 70 -0.85 -13.06 4.61
CA GLY A 70 0.47 -13.32 4.01
C GLY A 70 0.68 -12.80 2.59
N ASN A 71 -0.20 -11.93 2.07
CA ASN A 71 -0.07 -11.28 0.74
C ASN A 71 0.24 -12.28 -0.42
N GLN A 72 -0.10 -13.56 -0.27
CA GLN A 72 0.33 -14.64 -1.18
C GLN A 72 -0.15 -14.41 -2.62
N VAL A 73 -1.37 -13.90 -2.76
CA VAL A 73 -1.97 -13.57 -4.07
C VAL A 73 -1.16 -12.49 -4.79
N LEU A 74 -0.71 -11.46 -4.07
CA LEU A 74 0.09 -10.38 -4.64
C LEU A 74 1.49 -10.87 -5.04
N PHE A 75 2.12 -11.70 -4.19
CA PHE A 75 3.41 -12.29 -4.52
C PHE A 75 3.33 -13.19 -5.75
N ARG A 76 2.30 -14.04 -5.84
CA ARG A 76 2.06 -14.87 -7.02
C ARG A 76 1.86 -14.01 -8.27
N ALA A 77 0.96 -13.02 -8.22
CA ALA A 77 0.72 -12.10 -9.33
C ALA A 77 2.01 -11.39 -9.77
N SER A 78 2.83 -10.94 -8.82
CA SER A 78 4.12 -10.28 -9.09
C SER A 78 5.16 -11.18 -9.77
N GLY A 79 5.15 -12.48 -9.44
CA GLY A 79 6.05 -13.47 -10.03
C GLY A 79 5.64 -13.81 -11.46
N GLU A 80 4.34 -14.07 -11.65
CA GLU A 80 3.78 -14.53 -12.92
C GLU A 80 3.70 -13.42 -13.98
N LEU A 81 3.36 -12.19 -13.58
CA LEU A 81 3.20 -11.06 -14.51
C LEU A 81 4.51 -10.31 -14.80
N GLY A 82 5.56 -10.54 -14.00
CA GLY A 82 6.86 -9.90 -14.20
C GLY A 82 6.85 -8.37 -14.07
N GLU A 83 7.75 -7.69 -14.76
CA GLU A 83 7.78 -6.22 -14.80
C GLU A 83 6.75 -5.68 -15.80
N PRO A 84 6.04 -4.57 -15.51
CA PRO A 84 6.26 -3.64 -14.38
C PRO A 84 5.46 -3.98 -13.11
N VAL A 85 4.65 -5.05 -13.12
CA VAL A 85 3.75 -5.41 -12.02
C VAL A 85 4.53 -5.72 -10.74
N ARG A 86 5.65 -6.44 -10.85
CA ARG A 86 6.53 -6.76 -9.73
C ARG A 86 7.01 -5.51 -9.00
N SER A 87 7.56 -4.55 -9.72
CA SER A 87 7.97 -3.26 -9.15
C SER A 87 6.79 -2.50 -8.51
N HIS A 88 5.58 -2.62 -9.06
CA HIS A 88 4.39 -1.99 -8.50
C HIS A 88 3.98 -2.63 -7.17
N VAL A 89 3.88 -3.97 -7.12
CA VAL A 89 3.58 -4.73 -5.90
C VAL A 89 4.61 -4.49 -4.81
N ALA A 90 5.91 -4.48 -5.15
CA ALA A 90 6.97 -4.20 -4.18
C ALA A 90 6.82 -2.82 -3.52
N ARG A 91 6.38 -1.79 -4.26
CA ARG A 91 6.10 -0.47 -3.69
C ARG A 91 4.91 -0.51 -2.74
N LEU A 92 3.85 -1.25 -3.06
CA LEU A 92 2.67 -1.37 -2.20
C LEU A 92 3.02 -2.07 -0.88
N ILE A 93 3.82 -3.15 -0.92
CA ILE A 93 4.29 -3.83 0.30
C ILE A 93 5.11 -2.88 1.17
N ALA A 94 6.03 -2.12 0.58
CA ALA A 94 6.82 -1.14 1.32
C ALA A 94 5.96 -0.02 1.94
N ILE A 95 4.87 0.38 1.28
CA ILE A 95 3.88 1.32 1.83
C ILE A 95 3.16 0.69 3.02
N GLU A 96 2.69 -0.55 2.89
CA GLU A 96 2.02 -1.29 3.96
C GLU A 96 2.91 -1.44 5.20
N ASP A 97 4.21 -1.75 5.00
CA ASP A 97 5.18 -1.84 6.09
C ASP A 97 5.29 -0.52 6.87
N ILE A 98 5.42 0.62 6.17
CA ILE A 98 5.48 1.93 6.83
C ILE A 98 4.17 2.23 7.58
N LEU A 99 3.02 1.89 7.00
CA LEU A 99 1.73 2.08 7.67
C LEU A 99 1.68 1.30 8.98
N SER A 100 2.20 0.06 9.01
CA SER A 100 2.23 -0.77 10.21
C SER A 100 3.10 -0.22 11.35
N GLU A 101 4.01 0.70 11.04
CA GLU A 101 4.88 1.39 12.00
C GLU A 101 4.27 2.69 12.56
N LEU A 102 3.16 3.17 11.99
CA LEU A 102 2.53 4.40 12.44
C LEU A 102 1.85 4.23 13.80
N PRO A 103 1.82 5.29 14.63
CA PRO A 103 1.08 5.27 15.88
C PRO A 103 -0.43 5.09 15.61
N VAL A 104 -1.10 4.38 16.51
CA VAL A 104 -2.56 4.22 16.51
C VAL A 104 -3.16 5.28 17.44
N GLN A 105 -4.22 5.97 16.98
CA GLN A 105 -4.98 6.93 17.80
C GLN A 105 -5.88 6.24 18.82
#